data_AF-A0A3S0UY99-F1
#
_entry.id   AF-A0A3S0UY99-F1
#
_cell.length_a   1.000
_cell.length_b   1.000
_cell.length_c   1.000
_cell.angle_alpha   90.00
_cell.angle_beta   90.00
_cell.angle_gamma   90.00
#
_symmetry.space_group_name_H-M   'P 1'
#
loop_
_entity.id
_entity.type
_entity.pdbx_description
1 polymer ?
#
loop_
_entity_poly.entity_id
_entity_poly.type
_entity_poly.pdbx_seq_one_letter_code
_entity_poly.pdbx_strand_id
1 'polypeptide(L)'
;MFTAVPLLPILLAYQGLAPVDAEATDTLRGNLEQLLAEGEVASDDDLFAKARYIQDTARLDPALIPIEAIDTLVAGILRLRGPAPSQPAPPLAVAA
;
A
#
# COMPACT_ATOMS: atom_id res chain seq x y z
N MET A 1 -0.93 6.69 -21.03
CA MET A 1 -1.53 5.53 -20.36
C MET A 1 -0.40 4.86 -19.59
N PHE A 2 -0.19 5.26 -18.33
CA PHE A 2 0.83 4.62 -17.50
C PHE A 2 0.28 3.28 -17.06
N THR A 3 0.98 2.19 -17.36
CA THR A 3 0.63 0.86 -16.85
C THR A 3 0.85 0.86 -15.35
N ALA A 4 -0.22 0.67 -14.57
CA ALA A 4 -0.11 0.52 -13.12
C ALA A 4 0.82 -0.66 -12.81
N VAL A 5 1.79 -0.43 -11.93
CA VAL A 5 2.74 -1.46 -11.52
C VAL A 5 2.07 -2.34 -10.46
N PRO A 6 2.01 -3.67 -10.64
CA PRO A 6 1.38 -4.55 -9.67
C PRO A 6 2.20 -4.61 -8.38
N LEU A 7 1.55 -4.41 -7.23
CA LEU A 7 2.23 -4.29 -5.95
C LEU A 7 2.51 -5.64 -5.29
N LEU A 8 1.70 -6.66 -5.56
CA LEU A 8 1.88 -7.98 -4.95
C LEU A 8 3.25 -8.63 -5.29
N PRO A 9 3.72 -8.66 -6.55
CA PRO A 9 5.07 -9.15 -6.86
C PRO A 9 6.18 -8.35 -6.17
N ILE A 10 5.98 -7.04 -5.99
CA ILE A 10 6.95 -6.15 -5.32
C ILE A 10 7.02 -6.49 -3.84
N LEU A 11 5.87 -6.72 -3.19
CA LEU A 11 5.82 -7.16 -1.80
C LEU A 11 6.55 -8.49 -1.61
N LEU A 12 6.32 -9.46 -2.50
CA LEU A 12 6.98 -10.76 -2.42
C LEU A 12 8.51 -10.63 -2.57
N ALA A 13 8.97 -9.77 -3.48
CA ALA A 13 10.39 -9.45 -3.60
C ALA A 13 10.94 -8.79 -2.33
N TYR A 14 10.22 -7.81 -1.78
CA TYR A 14 10.59 -7.10 -0.55
C TYR A 14 10.75 -8.04 0.65
N GLN A 15 9.78 -8.94 0.84
CA GLN A 15 9.79 -9.94 1.91
C GLN A 15 10.81 -11.06 1.68
N GLY A 16 11.12 -11.35 0.41
CA GLY A 16 12.13 -12.33 0.01
C GLY A 16 13.57 -11.85 0.18
N LEU A 17 13.80 -10.56 0.39
CA LEU A 17 15.14 -10.03 0.67
C LEU A 17 15.60 -10.50 2.06
N ALA A 18 16.48 -11.49 2.07
CA ALA A 18 17.18 -11.92 3.27
C ALA A 18 17.97 -10.74 3.88
N PRO A 19 18.09 -10.66 5.22
CA PRO A 19 18.94 -9.69 5.88
C PRO A 19 20.41 -10.09 5.65
N VAL A 20 20.92 -9.74 4.48
CA VAL A 20 22.32 -9.87 4.12
C VAL A 20 22.89 -8.47 4.11
N ASP A 21 23.95 -8.27 4.87
CA ASP A 21 24.61 -6.98 5.08
C ASP A 21 25.45 -6.60 3.84
N ALA A 22 24.74 -6.33 2.75
CA ALA A 22 25.30 -5.94 1.46
C ALA A 22 24.58 -4.68 0.98
N GLU A 23 25.35 -3.65 0.61
CA GLU A 23 24.87 -2.36 0.13
C GLU A 23 23.86 -2.47 -1.04
N ALA A 24 24.06 -3.48 -1.90
CA ALA A 24 23.13 -3.77 -3.00
C ALA A 24 21.75 -4.25 -2.51
N THR A 25 21.69 -5.01 -1.42
CA THR A 25 20.45 -5.49 -0.81
C THR A 25 19.68 -4.33 -0.17
N ASP A 26 20.39 -3.40 0.48
CA ASP A 26 19.80 -2.22 1.09
C ASP A 26 19.23 -1.26 0.02
N THR A 27 20.00 -0.99 -1.03
CA THR A 27 19.54 -0.20 -2.19
C THR A 27 18.28 -0.82 -2.82
N LEU A 28 18.29 -2.14 -3.03
CA LEU A 28 17.14 -2.85 -3.59
C LEU A 28 15.94 -2.79 -2.65
N ARG A 29 16.15 -2.92 -1.33
CA ARG A 29 15.09 -2.78 -0.33
C ARG A 29 14.45 -1.40 -0.40
N GLY A 30 15.25 -0.33 -0.38
CA GLY A 30 14.76 1.04 -0.47
C GLY A 30 13.95 1.30 -1.74
N ASN A 31 14.40 0.77 -2.89
CA ASN A 31 13.64 0.88 -4.14
C ASN A 31 12.28 0.17 -4.07
N LEU A 32 12.22 -1.02 -3.47
CA LEU A 32 10.97 -1.77 -3.32
C LEU A 32 10.04 -1.08 -2.31
N GLU A 33 10.57 -0.53 -1.22
CA GLU A 33 9.81 0.27 -0.24
C GLU A 33 9.21 1.51 -0.89
N GLN A 34 9.97 2.21 -1.73
CA GLN A 34 9.46 3.35 -2.48
C GLN A 34 8.31 2.96 -3.41
N LEU A 35 8.48 1.88 -4.18
CA LEU A 35 7.41 1.38 -5.06
C LEU A 35 6.17 0.93 -4.27
N LEU A 36 6.35 0.29 -3.11
CA LEU A 36 5.27 -0.10 -2.21
C LEU A 36 4.61 1.10 -1.54
N ALA A 37 5.31 2.21 -1.31
CA ALA A 37 4.74 3.42 -0.74
C ALA A 37 3.93 4.21 -1.79
N GLU A 38 4.53 4.51 -2.93
CA GLU A 38 3.97 5.40 -3.94
C GLU A 38 3.00 4.70 -4.92
N GLY A 39 3.09 3.37 -5.03
CA GLY A 39 2.34 2.62 -6.03
C GLY A 39 0.82 2.68 -5.84
N GLU A 40 0.07 2.87 -6.92
CA GLU A 40 -1.39 2.93 -6.83
C GLU A 40 -2.02 1.56 -6.56
N VAL A 41 -3.07 1.54 -5.74
CA VAL A 41 -3.90 0.35 -5.53
C VAL A 41 -4.98 0.30 -6.62
N ALA A 42 -4.85 -0.64 -7.55
CA ALA A 42 -5.78 -0.83 -8.67
C ALA A 42 -6.58 -2.14 -8.58
N SER A 43 -6.19 -3.04 -7.68
CA SER A 43 -6.81 -4.36 -7.49
C SER A 43 -6.83 -4.77 -6.02
N ASP A 44 -7.56 -5.84 -5.71
CA ASP A 44 -7.57 -6.42 -4.37
C ASP A 44 -6.20 -7.00 -3.96
N ASP A 45 -5.42 -7.49 -4.92
CA ASP A 45 -4.05 -7.96 -4.69
C ASP A 45 -3.13 -6.80 -4.31
N ASP A 46 -3.28 -5.64 -4.95
CA ASP A 46 -2.52 -4.43 -4.59
C ASP A 46 -2.93 -3.90 -3.21
N LEU A 47 -4.23 -4.00 -2.89
CA LEU A 47 -4.75 -3.62 -1.57
C LEU A 47 -4.14 -4.50 -0.48
N PHE A 48 -4.12 -5.82 -0.70
CA PHE A 48 -3.45 -6.75 0.19
C PHE A 48 -1.96 -6.42 0.33
N ALA A 49 -1.27 -6.18 -0.79
CA ALA A 49 0.15 -5.91 -0.80
C ALA A 49 0.51 -4.66 0.02
N LYS A 50 -0.23 -3.56 -0.22
CA LYS A 50 -0.09 -2.28 0.48
C LYS A 50 -0.39 -2.41 1.97
N ALA A 51 -1.50 -3.04 2.32
CA ALA A 51 -1.89 -3.24 3.72
C ALA A 51 -0.84 -4.07 4.47
N ARG A 52 -0.28 -5.10 3.81
CA ARG A 52 0.73 -5.94 4.42
C ARG A 52 2.07 -5.22 4.62
N TYR A 53 2.50 -4.42 3.63
CA TYR A 53 3.67 -3.56 3.77
C TYR A 53 3.53 -2.61 4.98
N ILE A 54 2.40 -1.90 5.09
CA ILE A 54 2.13 -0.99 6.21
C ILE A 54 2.15 -1.73 7.55
N GLN A 55 1.56 -2.93 7.63
CA GLN A 55 1.59 -3.75 8.85
C GLN A 55 3.02 -4.16 9.23
N ASP A 56 3.84 -4.58 8.27
CA ASP A 56 5.22 -4.98 8.51
C ASP A 56 6.07 -3.79 8.99
N THR A 57 5.87 -2.59 8.41
CA THR A 57 6.53 -1.35 8.86
C THR A 57 6.05 -0.92 10.25
N ALA A 58 4.74 -0.91 10.50
CA ALA A 58 4.16 -0.53 11.78
C ALA A 58 4.61 -1.44 12.94
N ARG A 59 4.92 -2.71 12.65
CA ARG A 59 5.46 -3.66 13.64
C ARG A 59 6.86 -3.26 14.11
N LEU A 60 7.66 -2.64 13.24
CA LEU A 60 8.98 -2.14 13.61
C LEU A 60 8.86 -0.82 14.36
N ASP A 61 8.24 0.18 13.72
CA ASP A 61 7.92 1.48 14.32
C ASP A 61 6.83 2.15 13.46
N PRO A 62 5.65 2.47 14.04
CA PRO A 62 4.59 3.17 13.34
C PRO A 62 4.99 4.53 12.75
N ALA A 63 5.99 5.21 13.33
CA ALA A 63 6.49 6.48 12.81
C ALA A 63 7.23 6.34 11.46
N LEU A 64 7.59 5.12 11.07
CA LEU A 64 8.27 4.83 9.80
C LEU A 64 7.32 4.60 8.63
N ILE A 65 6.00 4.59 8.85
CA ILE A 65 5.03 4.40 7.77
C ILE A 65 5.06 5.64 6.85
N PRO A 66 5.40 5.50 5.56
CA PRO A 66 5.38 6.63 4.62
C PRO A 66 3.95 7.15 4.47
N ILE A 67 3.77 8.48 4.43
CA ILE A 67 2.45 9.07 4.28
C ILE A 67 1.82 8.72 2.93
N GLU A 68 2.64 8.60 1.90
CA GLU A 68 2.26 8.18 0.55
C GLU A 68 1.63 6.78 0.55
N ALA A 69 2.11 5.87 1.41
CA ALA A 69 1.54 4.54 1.54
C ALA A 69 0.11 4.58 2.09
N ILE A 70 -0.16 5.51 3.02
CA ILE A 70 -1.50 5.71 3.60
C ILE A 70 -2.41 6.37 2.56
N ASP A 71 -1.96 7.43 1.90
CA ASP A 71 -2.74 8.18 0.92
C ASP A 71 -3.15 7.28 -0.25
N THR A 72 -2.21 6.50 -0.79
CA THR A 72 -2.48 5.58 -1.90
C THR A 72 -3.36 4.40 -1.47
N LEU A 73 -3.27 3.95 -0.21
CA LEU A 73 -4.17 2.95 0.36
C LEU A 73 -5.60 3.49 0.44
N VAL A 74 -5.79 4.68 1.00
CA VAL A 74 -7.12 5.32 1.14
C VAL A 74 -7.74 5.56 -0.23
N ALA A 75 -6.97 6.11 -1.18
CA ALA A 75 -7.41 6.30 -2.56
C ALA A 75 -7.81 4.97 -3.22
N GLY A 76 -7.04 3.91 -2.99
CA GLY A 76 -7.33 2.54 -3.44
C GLY A 76 -8.64 2.00 -2.89
N ILE A 77 -8.85 2.11 -1.58
CA ILE A 77 -10.08 1.66 -0.91
C ILE A 77 -11.29 2.40 -1.48
N LEU A 78 -11.21 3.73 -1.61
CA LEU A 78 -12.30 4.52 -2.19
C LEU A 78 -12.57 4.14 -3.65
N ARG A 79 -11.53 3.83 -4.43
CA ARG A 79 -11.68 3.38 -5.81
C ARG A 79 -12.33 1.99 -5.92
N LEU A 80 -11.92 1.04 -5.08
CA LEU A 80 -12.33 -0.36 -5.16
C LEU A 80 -13.63 -0.68 -4.42
N ARG A 81 -13.92 0.07 -3.36
CA ARG A 81 -15.00 -0.18 -2.40
C ARG A 81 -15.85 1.06 -2.11
N GLY A 82 -15.52 2.21 -2.68
CA GLY A 82 -16.33 3.41 -2.54
C GLY A 82 -17.73 3.22 -3.13
N PRO A 83 -18.68 4.07 -2.72
CA PRO A 83 -20.04 4.01 -3.24
C PRO A 83 -19.99 4.17 -4.76
N ALA A 84 -20.70 3.28 -5.47
CA ALA A 84 -20.93 3.50 -6.89
C ALA A 84 -21.58 4.88 -7.06
N PRO A 85 -21.25 5.66 -8.10
CA PRO A 85 -21.79 7.01 -8.30
C PRO A 85 -23.34 7.06 -8.37
N SER A 86 -24.00 5.92 -8.45
CA SER A 86 -25.46 5.76 -8.46
C SER A 86 -26.05 5.31 -7.12
N GLN A 87 -25.23 5.07 -6.08
CA GLN A 87 -25.72 4.69 -4.76
C GLN A 87 -25.97 5.94 -3.90
N PRO A 88 -27.17 6.09 -3.32
CA PRO A 88 -27.43 7.17 -2.36
C PRO A 88 -26.49 7.00 -1.16
N ALA A 89 -25.84 8.08 -0.76
CA ALA A 89 -25.01 8.08 0.44
C ALA A 89 -25.85 7.65 1.65
N PRO A 90 -25.38 6.71 2.48
CA PRO A 90 -26.10 6.32 3.68
C PRO A 90 -26.25 7.55 4.57
N PRO A 91 -27.44 7.77 5.17
CA PRO A 91 -27.65 8.92 6.04
C PRO A 91 -26.64 8.88 7.19
N LEU A 92 -25.91 9.98 7.37
CA LEU A 92 -25.06 10.21 8.54
C LEU A 92 -25.95 10.11 9.78
N ALA A 93 -25.88 8.97 10.48
CA ALA A 93 -26.52 8.82 11.77
C ALA A 93 -25.78 9.71 12.76
N VAL A 94 -26.30 10.93 12.97
CA VAL A 94 -25.93 11.74 14.13
C VAL A 94 -26.49 11.00 15.34
N ALA A 95 -25.62 10.29 16.06
CA ALA A 95 -25.97 9.77 17.38
C ALA A 95 -26.24 10.97 18.30
N ALA A 96 -27.47 11.08 18.77
CA ALA A 96 -27.91 12.05 19.77
C ALA A 96 -27.49 11.64 21.18
#